data_AF-A0A1V4SQ15-F1
#
_entry.id   AF-A0A1V4SQ15-F1
#
_cell.length_a   1.000
_cell.length_b   1.000
_cell.length_c   1.000
_cell.angle_alpha   90.00
_cell.angle_beta   90.00
_cell.angle_gamma   90.00
#
_symmetry.space_group_name_H-M   'P 1'
#
loop_
_entity.id
_entity.type
_entity.pdbx_description
1 polymer ?
#
loop_
_entity_poly.entity_id
_entity_poly.type
_entity_poly.pdbx_seq_one_letter_code
_entity_poly.pdbx_strand_id
1 'polypeptide(L)'
;MEFGESAEETVIREVSEETGLTIKPVKLLDTWNSVKEDYQITGIIYSCIIEKGEVRLSAEHDRYEWLNADATEIDKLHKVFREKMVNWDWNKLL
;
A
#
# COMPACT_ATOMS: atom_id res chain seq x y z
N MET A 1 -2.74 6.38 -9.93
CA MET A 1 -2.73 5.69 -11.22
C MET A 1 -2.95 6.72 -12.30
N GLU A 2 -1.95 6.88 -13.15
CA GLU A 2 -2.02 7.78 -14.29
C GLU A 2 -2.73 7.13 -15.47
N PHE A 3 -3.14 7.95 -16.45
CA PHE A 3 -3.81 7.46 -17.64
C PHE A 3 -2.85 6.59 -18.48
N GLY A 4 -3.23 5.33 -18.68
CA GLY A 4 -2.44 4.36 -19.46
C GLY A 4 -1.59 3.42 -18.62
N GLU A 5 -1.48 3.64 -17.31
CA GLU A 5 -0.82 2.70 -16.39
C GLU A 5 -1.74 1.53 -16.02
N SER A 6 -1.16 0.35 -15.88
CA SER A 6 -1.73 -0.72 -15.08
C SER A 6 -1.57 -0.42 -13.58
N ALA A 7 -2.37 -1.10 -12.75
CA ALA A 7 -2.25 -0.97 -11.30
C ALA A 7 -0.89 -1.47 -10.76
N GLU A 8 -0.28 -2.44 -11.43
CA GLU A 8 1.05 -2.96 -11.08
C GLU A 8 2.14 -1.94 -11.43
N GLU A 9 2.08 -1.31 -12.60
CA GLU A 9 3.00 -0.22 -12.96
C GLU A 9 2.87 0.96 -12.00
N THR A 10 1.63 1.32 -11.63
CA THR A 10 1.37 2.38 -10.64
C THR A 10 2.06 2.07 -9.32
N VAL A 11 1.81 0.89 -8.72
CA VAL A 11 2.39 0.60 -7.39
C VAL A 11 3.92 0.53 -7.43
N ILE A 12 4.51 0.04 -8.53
CA ILE A 12 5.97 0.04 -8.72
C ILE A 12 6.52 1.47 -8.78
N ARG A 13 5.88 2.35 -9.57
CA ARG A 13 6.30 3.74 -9.72
C ARG A 13 6.15 4.52 -8.42
N GLU A 14 4.95 4.54 -7.83
CA GLU A 14 4.64 5.31 -6.62
C GLU A 14 5.56 4.89 -5.46
N VAL A 15 5.75 3.58 -5.24
CA VAL A 15 6.66 3.11 -4.18
C VAL A 15 8.10 3.57 -4.43
N SER A 16 8.57 3.55 -5.67
CA SER A 16 9.92 4.04 -6.00
C SER A 16 10.04 5.55 -5.82
N GLU A 17 9.02 6.33 -6.19
CA GLU A 17 9.02 7.79 -6.10
C GLU A 17 8.93 8.25 -4.64
N GLU A 18 8.06 7.63 -3.86
CA GLU A 18 7.79 8.01 -2.47
C GLU A 18 8.82 7.49 -1.48
N THR A 19 9.46 6.34 -1.75
CA THR A 19 10.31 5.65 -0.78
C THR A 19 11.71 5.28 -1.28
N GLY A 20 11.97 5.40 -2.59
CA GLY A 20 13.24 4.98 -3.20
C GLY A 20 13.42 3.45 -3.28
N LEU A 21 12.43 2.66 -2.89
CA LEU A 21 12.48 1.20 -2.94
C LEU A 21 12.13 0.67 -4.33
N THR A 22 12.85 -0.37 -4.76
CA THR A 22 12.42 -1.20 -5.90
C THR A 22 11.65 -2.40 -5.37
N ILE A 23 10.43 -2.57 -5.84
CA ILE A 23 9.55 -3.66 -5.42
C ILE A 23 9.09 -4.53 -6.59
N LYS A 24 8.68 -5.75 -6.26
CA LYS A 24 7.95 -6.65 -7.13
C LYS A 24 6.58 -6.97 -6.53
N PRO A 25 5.46 -6.57 -7.16
CA PRO A 25 4.14 -7.04 -6.78
C PRO A 25 4.06 -8.56 -6.92
N VAL A 26 3.57 -9.24 -5.89
CA VAL A 26 3.44 -10.72 -5.89
C VAL A 26 1.99 -11.19 -5.86
N LYS A 27 1.09 -10.39 -5.28
CA LYS A 27 -0.30 -10.78 -5.08
C LYS A 27 -1.21 -9.57 -4.91
N LEU A 28 -2.34 -9.54 -5.61
CA LEU A 28 -3.44 -8.64 -5.28
C LEU A 28 -4.08 -9.15 -3.99
N LEU A 29 -4.00 -8.35 -2.92
CA LEU A 29 -4.51 -8.70 -1.61
C LEU A 29 -5.97 -8.32 -1.43
N ASP A 30 -6.31 -7.07 -1.78
CA ASP A 30 -7.63 -6.53 -1.51
C ASP A 30 -7.91 -5.27 -2.34
N THR A 31 -9.13 -4.76 -2.23
CA THR A 31 -9.54 -3.46 -2.75
C THR A 31 -10.30 -2.68 -1.69
N TRP A 32 -10.22 -1.35 -1.76
CA TRP A 32 -11.00 -0.47 -0.90
C TRP A 32 -11.65 0.63 -1.70
N ASN A 33 -12.74 1.15 -1.15
CA ASN A 33 -13.45 2.27 -1.72
C ASN A 33 -13.68 3.30 -0.62
N SER A 34 -13.49 4.58 -0.93
CA SER A 34 -13.94 5.68 -0.09
C SER A 34 -14.78 6.62 -0.92
N VAL A 35 -16.05 6.75 -0.53
CA VAL A 35 -17.00 7.68 -1.14
C VAL A 35 -17.05 8.92 -0.26
N LYS A 36 -16.82 10.08 -0.88
CA LYS A 36 -17.00 11.42 -0.31
C LYS A 36 -18.12 12.12 -1.07
N GLU A 37 -18.50 13.31 -0.61
CA GLU A 37 -19.60 14.06 -1.20
C GLU A 37 -19.36 14.34 -2.70
N ASP A 38 -18.15 14.78 -3.05
CA ASP A 38 -17.83 15.23 -4.41
C ASP A 38 -16.97 14.25 -5.22
N TYR A 39 -16.47 13.18 -4.61
CA TYR A 39 -15.59 12.24 -5.29
C TYR A 39 -15.59 10.85 -4.66
N GLN A 40 -15.17 9.86 -5.45
CA GLN A 40 -14.95 8.50 -4.99
C GLN A 40 -13.51 8.07 -5.32
N ILE A 41 -12.87 7.42 -4.37
CA ILE A 41 -11.56 6.78 -4.56
C ILE A 41 -11.75 5.27 -4.48
N THR A 42 -11.19 4.56 -5.46
CA THR A 42 -11.00 3.11 -5.43
C THR A 42 -9.51 2.83 -5.36
N GLY A 43 -9.08 2.04 -4.39
CA GLY A 43 -7.71 1.60 -4.25
C GLY A 43 -7.57 0.09 -4.39
N ILE A 44 -6.44 -0.34 -4.95
CA ILE A 44 -6.03 -1.73 -5.08
C ILE A 44 -4.83 -1.93 -4.16
N ILE A 45 -4.83 -2.99 -3.36
CA ILE A 45 -3.75 -3.28 -2.42
C ILE A 45 -2.99 -4.51 -2.89
N TYR A 46 -1.68 -4.34 -3.09
CA TYR A 46 -0.77 -5.42 -3.46
C TYR A 46 0.13 -5.81 -2.30
N SER A 47 0.36 -7.11 -2.15
CA SER A 47 1.54 -7.63 -1.46
C SER A 47 2.73 -7.51 -2.38
N CYS A 48 3.84 -6.99 -1.88
CA CYS A 48 5.04 -6.74 -2.66
C CYS A 48 6.28 -7.24 -1.90
N ILE A 49 7.29 -7.67 -2.66
CA ILE A 49 8.61 -7.98 -2.14
C ILE A 49 9.54 -6.80 -2.46
N ILE A 50 10.28 -6.32 -1.46
CA ILE A 50 11.36 -5.35 -1.68
C ILE A 50 12.54 -6.10 -2.29
N GLU A 51 12.91 -5.73 -3.51
CA GLU A 51 14.06 -6.33 -4.18
C GLU A 51 15.34 -5.59 -3.82
N LYS A 52 15.29 -4.25 -3.71
CA LYS A 52 16.44 -3.37 -3.48
C LYS A 52 16.04 -2.04 -2.82
N GLY A 53 17.01 -1.40 -2.19
CA GLY A 53 16.91 -0.02 -1.69
C GLY A 53 16.79 0.07 -0.17
N GLU A 54 16.85 1.31 0.31
CA GLU A 54 16.57 1.70 1.69
C GLU A 54 15.55 2.83 1.64
N VAL A 55 14.65 2.89 2.63
CA VAL A 55 13.58 3.89 2.65
C VAL A 55 14.17 5.30 2.69
N ARG A 56 13.83 6.11 1.69
CA ARG A 56 14.12 7.53 1.59
C ARG A 56 12.84 8.22 1.14
N LEU A 57 12.24 8.98 2.05
CA LEU A 57 10.97 9.63 1.79
C LEU A 57 11.13 10.78 0.79
N SER A 58 10.17 10.87 -0.14
CA SER A 58 9.97 12.05 -0.95
C SER A 58 9.45 13.22 -0.11
N ALA A 59 9.33 14.41 -0.74
CA ALA A 59 8.77 15.58 -0.08
C ALA A 59 7.28 15.46 0.27
N GLU A 60 6.61 14.39 -0.17
CA GLU A 60 5.20 14.13 0.12
C GLU A 60 4.97 13.58 1.52
N HIS A 61 6.03 13.09 2.19
CA HIS A 61 5.94 12.37 3.45
C HIS A 61 6.97 12.83 4.49
N ASP A 62 6.52 13.01 5.74
CA ASP A 62 7.40 13.47 6.84
C ASP A 62 8.01 12.34 7.67
N ARG A 63 7.38 11.15 7.70
CA ARG A 63 7.79 10.03 8.56
C ARG A 63 7.36 8.68 7.99
N TYR A 64 8.08 7.63 8.40
CA TYR A 64 7.70 6.25 8.14
C TYR A 64 7.93 5.37 9.40
N GLU A 65 7.24 4.24 9.46
CA GLU A 65 7.41 3.22 10.49
C GLU A 65 7.17 1.85 9.84
N TRP A 66 8.01 0.86 10.17
CA TRP A 66 7.74 -0.54 9.85
C TRP A 66 6.88 -1.14 10.96
N LEU A 67 5.70 -1.63 10.61
CA LEU A 67 4.77 -2.27 11.53
C LEU A 67 4.81 -3.78 11.37
N ASN A 68 4.62 -4.51 12.46
CA ASN A 68 4.36 -5.93 12.40
C ASN A 68 3.01 -6.19 11.74
N ALA A 69 2.96 -7.29 11.01
CA ALA A 69 1.81 -7.72 10.24
C ALA A 69 0.81 -8.46 11.17
N ASP A 70 0.31 -7.76 12.19
CA ASP A 70 -0.60 -8.30 13.19
C ASP A 70 -1.77 -7.35 13.51
N ALA A 71 -2.82 -7.91 14.13
CA ALA A 71 -4.06 -7.19 14.40
C ALA A 71 -3.90 -6.00 15.37
N THR A 72 -2.83 -5.94 16.15
CA THR A 72 -2.61 -4.87 17.13
C THR A 72 -1.93 -3.66 16.51
N GLU A 73 -0.92 -3.87 15.68
CA GLU A 73 -0.16 -2.78 15.07
C GLU A 73 -0.95 -2.09 13.94
N ILE A 74 -1.84 -2.80 13.25
CA ILE A 74 -2.68 -2.20 12.19
C ILE A 74 -3.68 -1.16 12.72
N ASP A 75 -3.94 -1.08 14.02
CA ASP A 75 -4.80 -0.03 14.60
C ASP A 75 -4.18 1.37 14.45
N LYS A 76 -2.85 1.44 14.26
CA LYS A 76 -2.13 2.67 13.92
C LYS A 76 -2.49 3.20 12.51
N LEU A 77 -3.07 2.36 11.64
CA LEU A 77 -3.41 2.74 10.27
C LEU A 77 -4.75 3.47 10.18
N HIS A 78 -4.90 4.25 9.10
CA HIS A 78 -6.16 4.91 8.79
C HIS A 78 -7.32 3.90 8.70
N LYS A 79 -8.51 4.32 9.13
CA LYS A 79 -9.71 3.46 9.27
C LYS A 79 -9.99 2.61 8.04
N VAL A 80 -9.84 3.20 6.86
CA VAL A 80 -10.13 2.54 5.57
C VAL A 80 -9.24 1.31 5.34
N PHE A 81 -8.02 1.30 5.85
CA PHE A 81 -7.08 0.19 5.68
C PHE A 81 -7.31 -0.87 6.77
N ARG A 82 -7.41 -0.46 8.05
CA ARG A 82 -7.57 -1.43 9.15
C ARG A 82 -8.85 -2.26 9.02
N GLU A 83 -9.95 -1.67 8.55
CA GLU A 83 -11.23 -2.38 8.35
C GLU A 83 -11.13 -3.48 7.28
N LYS A 84 -10.20 -3.34 6.34
CA LYS A 84 -9.88 -4.36 5.34
C LYS A 84 -8.92 -5.40 5.88
N MET A 85 -7.82 -4.91 6.46
CA MET A 85 -6.70 -5.73 6.94
C MET A 85 -7.07 -6.70 8.07
N VAL A 86 -8.12 -6.40 8.85
CA VAL A 86 -8.69 -7.35 9.84
C VAL A 86 -9.12 -8.68 9.19
N ASN A 87 -9.52 -8.68 7.93
CA ASN A 87 -9.98 -9.87 7.23
C ASN A 87 -8.87 -10.61 6.47
N TRP A 88 -7.63 -10.12 6.54
CA TRP A 88 -6.52 -10.73 5.82
C TRP A 88 -5.98 -11.95 6.54
N ASP A 89 -5.62 -12.97 5.77
CA ASP A 89 -4.84 -14.09 6.28
C ASP A 89 -3.36 -13.69 6.26
N TRP A 90 -2.89 -13.19 7.40
CA TRP A 90 -1.51 -12.72 7.61
C TRP A 90 -0.45 -13.78 7.29
N ASN A 91 -0.79 -15.07 7.41
CA ASN A 91 0.11 -16.17 7.08
C ASN A 91 0.20 -16.48 5.58
N LYS A 92 -0.63 -15.82 4.75
CA LYS A 92 -0.73 -16.04 3.29
C LYS A 92 -0.58 -14.74 2.49
N LEU A 93 0.14 -13.77 3.04
CA LEU A 93 0.40 -12.51 2.35
C LEU A 93 1.47 -12.64 1.26
N LEU A 94 2.36 -13.63 1.36
CA LEU A 94 3.38 -13.97 0.37
C LEU A 94 3.06 -15.31 -0.30
#